data_AF-A0A3E2U1Y6-F1
#
_entry.id   AF-A0A3E2U1Y6-F1
#
_cell.length_a   1.000
_cell.length_b   1.000
_cell.length_c   1.000
_cell.angle_alpha   90.00
_cell.angle_beta   90.00
_cell.angle_gamma   90.00
#
_symmetry.space_group_name_H-M   'P 1'
#
loop_
_entity.id
_entity.type
_entity.pdbx_description
1 polymer ?
#
loop_
_entity_poly.entity_id
_entity_poly.type
_entity_poly.pdbx_seq_one_letter_code
_entity_poly.pdbx_strand_id
1 'polypeptide(L)'
;MNDTELIDRCRLKALLRNGYNLGLIQTMEDVEAYIDKCQVNDLARWPNWQYGKPPEHESIFYKFKDTDKWLPGMFEMTSGEVIVTIEVPGGRRYVVTDCTIDGKWRGDLHTTGRKVLAWAKLPEPYGGK
;
A
#
# COMPACT_ATOMS: atom_id res chain seq x y z
N MET A 1 2.17 -4.96 -20.16
CA MET A 1 3.50 -4.79 -19.55
C MET A 1 3.97 -3.44 -20.01
N ASN A 2 3.84 -2.43 -19.16
CA ASN A 2 4.55 -1.17 -19.40
C ASN A 2 5.87 -1.33 -18.67
N ASP A 3 6.88 -1.77 -19.40
CA ASP A 3 8.25 -1.78 -18.94
C ASP A 3 8.58 -0.33 -18.57
N THR A 4 8.73 -0.05 -17.27
CA THR A 4 9.28 1.22 -16.83
C THR A 4 10.77 1.15 -17.11
N GLU A 5 11.10 1.43 -18.37
CA GLU A 5 12.47 1.47 -18.82
C GLU A 5 13.12 2.71 -18.20
N LEU A 6 14.19 2.51 -17.42
CA LEU A 6 15.07 3.60 -17.02
C LEU A 6 15.68 4.19 -18.29
N ILE A 7 15.11 5.31 -18.75
CA ILE A 7 15.63 6.04 -19.90
C ILE A 7 16.95 6.68 -19.45
N ASP A 8 18.07 6.09 -19.87
CA ASP A 8 19.36 6.72 -19.63
C ASP A 8 19.48 8.04 -20.42
N ARG A 9 20.47 8.86 -20.03
CA ARG A 9 20.71 10.17 -20.63
C ARG A 9 20.96 10.10 -22.15
N CYS A 10 21.53 9.01 -22.66
CA CYS A 10 21.80 8.81 -24.08
C CYS A 10 20.52 8.49 -24.85
N ARG A 11 19.63 7.68 -24.26
CA ARG A 11 18.32 7.34 -24.79
C ARG A 11 17.38 8.54 -24.79
N LEU A 12 17.40 9.37 -23.74
CA LEU A 12 16.67 10.63 -23.68
C LEU A 12 17.13 11.59 -24.79
N LYS A 13 18.44 11.71 -25.00
CA LYS A 13 19.03 12.51 -26.10
C LYS A 13 18.67 11.97 -27.49
N ALA A 14 18.55 10.66 -27.66
CA ALA A 14 18.16 10.03 -28.92
C ALA A 14 16.68 10.26 -29.24
N LEU A 15 15.80 10.21 -28.25
CA LEU A 15 14.38 10.51 -28.40
C LEU A 15 14.14 11.99 -28.73
N LEU A 16 14.89 12.90 -28.10
CA LEU A 16 14.89 14.33 -28.41
C LEU A 16 15.38 14.63 -29.85
N ARG A 17 16.29 13.81 -30.39
CA ARG A 17 16.78 13.94 -31.79
C ARG A 17 15.79 13.45 -32.84
N ASN A 18 14.89 12.53 -32.50
CA ASN A 18 13.97 11.90 -33.45
C ASN A 18 12.60 12.61 -33.57
N GLY A 19 12.48 13.85 -33.07
CA GLY A 19 11.33 14.71 -33.37
C GLY A 19 10.01 14.26 -32.74
N TYR A 20 10.05 13.45 -31.67
CA TYR A 20 8.85 13.20 -30.88
C TYR A 20 8.42 14.53 -30.24
N ASN A 21 7.22 14.97 -30.60
CA ASN A 21 6.70 16.31 -30.34
C ASN A 21 6.34 16.50 -28.85
N LEU A 22 7.36 16.58 -28.00
CA LEU A 22 7.28 17.08 -26.63
C LEU A 22 7.36 18.59 -26.70
N GLY A 23 6.29 19.23 -27.19
CA GLY A 23 6.22 20.66 -27.46
C GLY A 23 6.41 21.60 -26.25
N LEU A 24 6.95 21.13 -25.12
CA LEU A 24 7.09 21.93 -23.90
C LEU A 24 8.33 21.63 -23.04
N ILE A 25 9.29 20.82 -23.51
CA ILE A 25 10.51 20.52 -22.72
C ILE A 25 11.73 20.93 -23.53
N GLN A 26 12.25 22.13 -23.28
CA GLN A 26 13.44 22.67 -23.95
C GLN A 26 14.64 22.79 -23.02
N THR A 27 14.42 22.81 -21.70
CA THR A 27 15.44 23.04 -20.68
C THR A 27 15.39 22.01 -19.56
N MET A 28 16.44 21.96 -18.73
CA MET A 28 16.44 21.11 -17.53
C MET A 28 15.41 21.59 -16.50
N GLU A 29 15.15 22.90 -16.44
CA GLU A 29 14.08 23.48 -15.61
C GLU A 29 12.70 22.98 -16.04
N ASP A 30 12.45 22.75 -17.34
CA ASP A 30 11.17 22.18 -17.80
C ASP A 30 11.01 20.72 -17.36
N VAL A 31 12.11 19.96 -17.32
CA VAL A 31 12.15 18.59 -16.81
C VAL A 31 11.89 18.59 -15.31
N GLU A 32 12.55 19.47 -14.56
CA GLU A 32 12.37 19.63 -13.11
C GLU A 32 10.94 20.08 -12.79
N ALA A 33 10.38 21.06 -13.51
CA ALA A 33 9.00 21.51 -13.35
C ALA A 33 7.97 20.43 -13.70
N TYR A 34 8.24 19.58 -14.70
CA TYR A 34 7.39 18.43 -15.01
C TYR A 34 7.45 17.37 -13.91
N ILE A 35 8.65 17.06 -13.40
CA ILE A 35 8.86 16.14 -12.27
C ILE A 35 8.15 16.66 -11.02
N ASP A 36 8.31 17.94 -10.68
CA ASP A 36 7.63 18.57 -9.53
C ASP A 36 6.11 18.56 -9.69
N LYS A 37 5.60 18.82 -10.89
CA LYS A 37 4.16 18.77 -11.17
C LYS A 37 3.58 17.35 -11.11
N CYS A 38 4.36 16.34 -11.48
CA CYS A 38 4.02 14.92 -11.33
C CYS A 38 4.13 14.44 -9.88
N GLN A 39 5.14 14.87 -9.13
CA GLN A 39 5.34 14.43 -7.74
C GLN A 39 4.27 14.99 -6.79
N VAL A 40 3.84 16.24 -6.95
CA VAL A 40 2.94 16.87 -5.95
C VAL A 40 1.51 16.33 -6.00
N ASN A 41 1.01 15.84 -7.14
CA ASN A 41 -0.36 15.33 -7.22
C ASN A 41 -0.49 13.84 -6.89
N ASP A 42 0.54 13.02 -7.16
CA ASP A 42 0.50 11.58 -6.90
C ASP A 42 1.04 11.19 -5.49
N LEU A 43 1.91 11.99 -4.87
CA LEU A 43 2.42 11.75 -3.51
C LEU A 43 1.56 12.36 -2.40
N ALA A 44 0.74 13.39 -2.69
CA ALA A 44 0.01 14.13 -1.66
C ALA A 44 -1.06 13.30 -0.92
N ARG A 45 -1.42 12.11 -1.43
CA ARG A 45 -2.45 11.24 -0.85
C ARG A 45 -2.04 9.78 -0.72
N TRP A 46 -0.74 9.50 -0.78
CA TRP A 46 -0.21 8.16 -0.57
C TRP A 46 0.38 8.01 0.84
N PRO A 47 -0.03 6.98 1.60
CA PRO A 47 -1.15 6.07 1.36
C PRO A 47 -2.52 6.75 1.53
N ASN A 48 -3.55 6.32 0.80
CA ASN A 48 -4.92 6.83 0.96
C ASN A 48 -5.53 6.24 2.25
N TRP A 49 -5.19 6.85 3.38
CA TRP A 49 -5.55 6.37 4.71
C TRP A 49 -7.06 6.35 4.94
N GLN A 50 -7.52 5.25 5.52
CA GLN A 50 -8.88 4.99 5.96
C GLN A 50 -8.90 4.81 7.47
N TYR A 51 -10.01 5.20 8.09
CA TYR A 51 -10.24 5.06 9.52
C TYR A 51 -11.12 3.83 9.81
N GLY A 52 -11.08 3.34 11.04
CA GLY A 52 -11.79 2.12 11.41
C GLY A 52 -11.05 0.85 10.97
N LYS A 53 -11.79 -0.19 10.64
CA LYS A 53 -11.24 -1.49 10.25
C LYS A 53 -11.48 -1.76 8.77
N PRO A 54 -10.56 -2.46 8.09
CA PRO A 54 -10.80 -2.95 6.74
C PRO A 54 -11.97 -3.93 6.70
N PRO A 55 -12.63 -4.09 5.54
CA PRO A 55 -13.67 -5.10 5.38
C PRO A 55 -13.10 -6.51 5.54
N GLU A 56 -13.80 -7.33 6.31
CA GLU A 56 -13.49 -8.75 6.48
C GLU A 56 -14.28 -9.61 5.49
N HIS A 57 -13.75 -10.80 5.23
CA HIS A 57 -14.36 -11.87 4.46
C HIS A 57 -14.18 -13.20 5.19
N GLU A 58 -14.93 -14.22 4.80
CA GLU A 58 -14.81 -15.56 5.36
C GLU A 58 -13.38 -16.07 5.20
N SER A 59 -12.81 -16.59 6.29
CA SER A 59 -11.50 -17.19 6.28
C SER A 59 -11.52 -18.55 5.60
N ILE A 60 -10.34 -19.08 5.28
CA ILE A 60 -10.19 -20.47 4.81
C ILE A 60 -10.68 -21.51 5.82
N PHE A 61 -10.79 -21.14 7.10
CA PHE A 61 -11.23 -22.00 8.19
C PHE A 61 -12.74 -22.02 8.39
N TYR A 62 -13.47 -21.04 7.82
CA TYR A 62 -14.91 -20.90 8.02
C TYR A 62 -15.69 -22.20 7.70
N LYS A 63 -15.23 -22.94 6.67
CA LYS A 63 -15.78 -24.26 6.30
C LYS A 63 -15.69 -25.36 7.36
N PHE A 64 -14.86 -25.18 8.40
CA PHE A 64 -14.71 -26.11 9.51
C PHE A 64 -15.51 -25.68 10.75
N LYS A 65 -16.19 -24.54 10.70
CA LYS A 65 -17.02 -24.05 11.80
C LYS A 65 -18.09 -25.10 12.16
N ASP A 66 -18.32 -25.26 13.46
CA ASP A 66 -19.27 -26.24 14.01
C ASP A 66 -18.95 -27.71 13.67
N THR A 67 -17.72 -28.01 13.24
CA THR A 67 -17.22 -29.38 13.02
C THR A 67 -16.18 -29.78 14.04
N ASP A 68 -15.94 -31.09 14.16
CA ASP A 68 -14.84 -31.68 14.93
C ASP A 68 -13.45 -31.28 14.41
N LYS A 69 -13.37 -30.72 13.20
CA LYS A 69 -12.14 -30.22 12.58
C LYS A 69 -11.80 -28.78 12.99
N TRP A 70 -12.65 -28.12 13.76
CA TRP A 70 -12.36 -26.79 14.29
C TRP A 70 -11.29 -26.87 15.37
N LEU A 71 -10.14 -26.23 15.12
CA LEU A 71 -9.00 -26.25 16.03
C LEU A 71 -8.81 -24.90 16.73
N PRO A 72 -8.22 -24.89 17.95
CA PRO A 72 -7.78 -23.65 18.59
C PRO A 72 -6.90 -22.82 17.65
N GLY A 73 -7.24 -21.54 17.49
CA GLY A 73 -6.55 -20.62 16.58
C GLY A 73 -7.17 -20.48 15.19
N MET A 74 -8.16 -21.30 14.84
CA MET A 74 -9.03 -21.02 13.69
C MET A 74 -9.96 -19.84 14.00
N PHE A 75 -10.33 -19.10 12.96
CA PHE A 75 -11.14 -17.89 13.03
C PHE A 75 -12.12 -17.83 11.86
N GLU A 76 -13.24 -17.13 12.02
CA GLU A 76 -14.32 -17.13 11.04
C GLU A 76 -14.05 -16.11 9.94
N MET A 77 -13.63 -14.91 10.32
CA MET A 77 -13.53 -13.74 9.45
C MET A 77 -12.12 -13.16 9.49
N THR A 78 -11.65 -12.66 8.35
CA THR A 78 -10.38 -11.93 8.27
C THR A 78 -10.39 -10.87 7.19
N SER A 79 -9.62 -9.80 7.37
CA SER A 79 -9.35 -8.85 6.29
C SER A 79 -8.18 -9.31 5.42
N GLY A 80 -8.04 -8.69 4.25
CA GLY A 80 -6.75 -8.69 3.56
C GLY A 80 -5.68 -8.00 4.40
N GLU A 81 -4.42 -8.29 4.11
CA GLU A 81 -3.30 -7.58 4.74
C GLU A 81 -3.27 -6.13 4.26
N VAL A 82 -3.10 -5.21 5.21
CA VAL A 82 -3.13 -3.76 4.98
C VAL A 82 -1.95 -3.11 5.66
N ILE A 83 -1.55 -1.95 5.15
CA ILE A 83 -0.61 -1.07 5.85
C ILE A 83 -1.37 -0.37 6.96
N VAL A 84 -0.84 -0.35 8.17
CA VAL A 84 -1.45 0.33 9.32
C VAL A 84 -0.47 1.30 9.95
N THR A 85 -0.99 2.43 10.42
CA THR A 85 -0.26 3.29 11.37
C THR A 85 -0.67 2.90 12.78
N ILE A 86 0.29 2.44 13.57
CA ILE A 86 0.09 2.13 14.98
C ILE A 86 0.70 3.21 15.86
N GLU A 87 0.09 3.43 17.01
CA GLU A 87 0.66 4.19 18.12
C GLU A 87 0.96 3.22 19.28
N VAL A 88 2.18 3.26 19.80
CA VAL A 88 2.60 2.42 20.93
C VAL A 88 2.57 3.23 22.24
N PRO A 89 2.65 2.59 23.42
CA PRO A 89 2.79 3.32 24.67
C PRO A 89 3.97 4.30 24.62
N GLY A 90 3.73 5.55 25.03
CA GLY A 90 4.69 6.65 24.86
C GLY A 90 4.50 7.47 23.58
N GLY A 91 3.45 7.22 22.79
CA GLY A 91 3.00 8.10 21.70
C GLY A 91 3.81 7.99 20.41
N ARG A 92 4.81 7.10 20.36
CA ARG A 92 5.58 6.84 19.13
C ARG A 92 4.69 6.12 18.11
N ARG A 93 4.86 6.46 16.84
CA ARG A 93 4.08 5.89 15.74
C ARG A 93 4.96 5.11 14.77
N TYR A 94 4.44 3.99 14.29
CA TYR A 94 5.10 3.14 13.31
C TYR A 94 4.13 2.77 12.20
N VAL A 95 4.66 2.52 11.01
CA VAL A 95 3.95 1.93 9.89
C VAL A 95 4.35 0.46 9.81
N VAL A 96 3.37 -0.43 9.89
CA VAL A 96 3.56 -1.90 9.81
C VAL A 96 2.46 -2.49 8.92
N THR A 97 2.54 -3.78 8.61
CA THR A 97 1.40 -4.50 8.05
C THR A 97 0.60 -5.19 9.14
N ASP A 98 -0.71 -5.25 8.97
CA ASP A 98 -1.61 -5.98 9.88
C ASP A 98 -2.87 -6.42 9.13
N CYS A 99 -3.70 -7.23 9.78
CA CYS A 99 -5.05 -7.54 9.33
C CYS A 99 -5.99 -7.58 10.52
N THR A 100 -7.29 -7.70 10.25
CA THR A 100 -8.26 -8.04 11.28
C THR A 100 -8.63 -9.52 11.24
N ILE A 101 -8.99 -10.04 12.41
CA ILE A 101 -9.49 -11.39 12.65
C ILE A 101 -10.70 -11.25 13.59
N ASP A 102 -11.85 -11.78 13.17
CA ASP A 102 -13.12 -11.73 13.91
C ASP A 102 -13.40 -10.34 14.51
N GLY A 103 -13.23 -9.31 13.68
CA GLY A 103 -13.46 -7.91 14.04
C GLY A 103 -12.42 -7.29 14.97
N LYS A 104 -11.27 -7.92 15.23
CA LYS A 104 -10.17 -7.38 16.06
C LYS A 104 -8.88 -7.28 15.25
N TRP A 105 -8.00 -6.32 15.55
CA TRP A 105 -6.68 -6.32 14.90
C TRP A 105 -5.88 -7.53 15.36
N ARG A 106 -5.18 -8.20 14.44
CA ARG A 106 -4.48 -9.45 14.75
C ARG A 106 -3.50 -9.27 15.90
N GLY A 107 -2.72 -8.20 15.94
CA GLY A 107 -1.84 -8.02 17.09
C GLY A 107 -2.43 -7.25 18.28
N ASP A 108 -3.71 -6.88 18.27
CA ASP A 108 -4.41 -6.66 19.56
C ASP A 108 -4.46 -7.98 20.35
N LEU A 109 -4.41 -9.14 19.67
CA LEU A 109 -4.35 -10.46 20.30
C LEU A 109 -2.95 -10.80 20.87
N HIS A 110 -1.90 -10.10 20.43
CA HIS A 110 -0.51 -10.49 20.69
C HIS A 110 0.38 -9.40 21.30
N THR A 111 -0.03 -8.14 21.32
CA THR A 111 0.80 -7.02 21.81
C THR A 111 0.01 -6.06 22.68
N THR A 112 0.44 -5.93 23.93
CA THR A 112 -0.17 -5.03 24.92
C THR A 112 0.06 -3.57 24.56
N GLY A 113 -1.03 -2.81 24.37
CA GLY A 113 -1.03 -1.35 24.38
C GLY A 113 -0.78 -0.64 23.05
N ARG A 114 -0.70 -1.37 21.93
CA ARG A 114 -0.70 -0.72 20.61
C ARG A 114 -2.12 -0.32 20.20
N LYS A 115 -2.25 0.81 19.51
CA LYS A 115 -3.51 1.29 18.94
C LYS A 115 -3.35 1.54 17.45
N VAL A 116 -4.18 0.91 16.62
CA VAL A 116 -4.26 1.26 15.20
C VAL A 116 -5.02 2.58 15.03
N LEU A 117 -4.43 3.53 14.32
CA LEU A 117 -5.01 4.86 14.07
C LEU A 117 -5.70 4.93 12.72
N ALA A 118 -5.07 4.38 11.69
CA ALA A 118 -5.55 4.37 10.31
C ALA A 118 -4.89 3.22 9.53
N TRP A 119 -5.50 2.85 8.41
CA TRP A 119 -5.00 1.80 7.53
C TRP A 119 -5.11 2.19 6.04
N ALA A 120 -4.33 1.55 5.18
CA ALA A 120 -4.42 1.70 3.73
C ALA A 120 -4.17 0.35 3.06
N LYS A 121 -4.68 0.17 1.84
CA LYS A 121 -4.39 -1.05 1.05
C LYS A 121 -2.89 -1.16 0.79
N LEU A 122 -2.38 -2.39 0.74
CA LEU A 122 -1.04 -2.64 0.25
C LEU A 122 -0.90 -2.12 -1.19
N PRO A 123 0.28 -1.61 -1.58
CA PRO A 123 0.57 -1.35 -2.99
C PRO A 123 0.45 -2.63 -3.80
N GLU A 124 0.17 -2.46 -5.09
CA GLU A 124 0.20 -3.58 -6.01
C GLU A 124 1.60 -4.22 -6.04
N PRO A 125 1.67 -5.55 -6.07
CA PRO A 125 2.95 -6.24 -6.16
C PRO A 125 3.64 -5.89 -7.47
N TYR A 126 4.96 -5.72 -7.43
CA TYR A 126 5.75 -5.45 -8.62
C TYR A 126 5.55 -6.55 -9.68
N GLY A 127 5.02 -6.18 -10.84
CA GLY A 127 4.79 -7.09 -11.98
C GLY A 127 3.53 -7.97 -11.88
N GLY A 128 2.66 -7.77 -10.87
CA GLY A 128 1.38 -8.48 -10.78
C GLY A 128 0.32 -7.89 -11.71
N LYS A 129 -0.54 -8.75 -12.27
CA LYS A 129 -1.86 -8.38 -12.79
C LYS A 129 -2.92 -8.77 -11.78
#